data_AF-A0A2N6BAV2-F1
#
_entry.id   AF-A0A2N6BAV2-F1
#
_cell.length_a   1.000
_cell.length_b   1.000
_cell.length_c   1.000
_cell.angle_alpha   90.00
_cell.angle_beta   90.00
_cell.angle_gamma   90.00
#
_symmetry.space_group_name_H-M   'P 1'
#
loop_
_entity.id
_entity.type
_entity.pdbx_description
1 polymer ?
#
loop_
_entity_poly.entity_id
_entity_poly.type
_entity_poly.pdbx_seq_one_letter_code
_entity_poly.pdbx_strand_id
1 'polypeptide(L)'
;MNIDSVTNDKLEQFFDSLTPQAAIQLVQLIEQGRRAGKDDPMFDSIMVHARSVLREAGLNIDRLPSVKRRFCLPFEDLLVTGRQFEKYKGQINRSSIQPIWEWLHKSLLADEL
;
A
#
# COMPACT_ATOMS: atom_id res chain seq x y z
N MET A 1 17.71 -1.88 28.67
CA MET A 1 16.26 -1.63 28.45
C MET A 1 16.15 -1.02 27.07
N ASN A 2 15.64 -1.78 26.09
CA ASN A 2 15.67 -1.36 24.69
C ASN A 2 14.51 -0.38 24.43
N ILE A 3 14.81 0.83 24.00
CA ILE A 3 13.79 1.89 23.84
C ILE A 3 12.75 1.48 22.79
N ASP A 4 13.20 0.77 21.74
CA ASP A 4 12.39 0.32 20.62
C ASP A 4 11.24 -0.61 21.02
N SER A 5 11.42 -1.46 22.04
CA SER A 5 10.36 -2.37 22.49
C SER A 5 9.26 -1.64 23.26
N VAL A 6 9.62 -0.64 24.05
CA VAL A 6 8.65 0.16 24.84
C VAL A 6 7.79 1.04 23.94
N THR A 7 8.36 1.55 22.84
CA THR A 7 7.60 2.29 21.83
C THR A 7 6.62 1.40 21.09
N ASN A 8 7.03 0.16 20.78
CA ASN A 8 6.17 -0.80 20.09
C ASN A 8 5.00 -1.25 20.98
N ASP A 9 5.25 -1.56 22.25
CA ASP A 9 4.21 -1.96 23.22
C ASP A 9 3.14 -0.85 23.41
N LYS A 10 3.56 0.42 23.42
CA LYS A 10 2.63 1.56 23.52
C LYS A 10 1.82 1.77 22.25
N LEU A 11 2.41 1.51 21.09
CA LEU A 11 1.70 1.55 19.82
C LEU A 11 0.68 0.42 19.75
N GLU A 12 1.03 -0.80 20.16
CA GLU A 12 0.10 -1.92 20.24
C GLU A 12 -1.08 -1.61 21.16
N GLN A 13 -0.84 -1.10 22.38
CA GLN A 13 -1.93 -0.66 23.27
C GLN A 13 -2.81 0.43 22.67
N PHE A 14 -2.24 1.35 21.88
CA PHE A 14 -3.00 2.37 21.17
C PHE A 14 -3.87 1.73 20.07
N PHE A 15 -3.34 0.77 19.31
CA PHE A 15 -4.07 0.01 18.29
C PHE A 15 -5.16 -0.89 18.87
N ASP A 16 -4.95 -1.47 20.04
CA ASP A 16 -5.98 -2.25 20.75
C ASP A 16 -7.15 -1.37 21.21
N SER A 17 -6.88 -0.09 21.49
CA SER A 17 -7.91 0.88 21.87
C SER A 17 -8.63 1.52 20.68
N LEU A 18 -8.16 1.28 19.45
CA LEU A 18 -8.67 1.95 18.24
C LEU A 18 -10.02 1.37 17.82
N THR A 19 -11.02 2.24 17.72
CA THR A 19 -12.31 1.86 17.12
C THR A 19 -12.14 1.65 15.61
N PRO A 20 -12.98 0.81 14.98
CA PRO A 20 -12.91 0.60 13.52
C PRO A 20 -13.05 1.91 12.72
N GLN A 21 -13.87 2.85 13.21
CA GLN A 21 -14.04 4.16 12.59
C GLN A 21 -12.76 5.01 12.66
N ALA A 22 -12.07 4.99 13.80
CA ALA A 22 -10.80 5.69 13.95
C ALA A 22 -9.69 5.04 13.11
N ALA A 23 -9.70 3.72 12.94
CA ALA A 23 -8.80 3.02 12.03
C ALA A 23 -9.04 3.41 10.55
N ILE A 24 -10.30 3.59 10.12
CA ILE A 24 -10.62 4.14 8.78
C ILE A 24 -9.98 5.53 8.60
N GLN A 25 -10.19 6.43 9.57
CA GLN A 25 -9.66 7.80 9.50
C GLN A 25 -8.12 7.81 9.45
N LEU A 26 -7.48 6.97 10.25
CA LEU A 26 -6.02 6.84 10.29
C LEU A 26 -5.46 6.39 8.93
N VAL A 27 -6.08 5.37 8.32
CA VAL A 27 -5.72 4.90 6.97
C VAL A 27 -5.83 6.03 5.95
N GLN A 28 -6.93 6.79 5.97
CA GLN A 28 -7.16 7.89 5.03
C GLN A 28 -6.13 9.02 5.21
N LEU A 29 -5.78 9.38 6.45
CA LEU A 29 -4.80 10.43 6.74
C LEU A 29 -3.39 10.03 6.28
N ILE A 30 -2.98 8.79 6.51
CA ILE A 30 -1.68 8.28 6.05
C ILE A 30 -1.62 8.26 4.52
N GLU A 31 -2.70 7.83 3.85
CA GLU A 31 -2.79 7.85 2.39
C GLU A 31 -2.79 9.27 1.81
N GLN A 32 -3.30 10.27 2.53
CA GLN A 32 -3.19 11.68 2.17
C GLN A 32 -1.75 12.19 2.36
N GLY A 33 -1.10 11.83 3.47
CA GLY A 33 0.31 12.17 3.72
C GLY A 33 1.23 11.65 2.62
N ARG A 34 1.06 10.38 2.22
CA ARG A 34 1.79 9.76 1.10
C ARG A 34 1.56 10.48 -0.22
N ARG A 35 0.32 10.92 -0.49
CA ARG A 35 0.01 11.72 -1.69
C ARG A 35 0.72 13.08 -1.71
N ALA A 36 0.99 13.64 -0.53
CA ALA A 36 1.72 14.90 -0.37
C ALA A 36 3.25 14.71 -0.37
N GLY A 37 3.76 13.51 -0.73
CA GLY A 37 5.20 13.23 -0.77
C GLY A 37 5.84 13.04 0.62
N LYS A 38 5.04 12.95 1.69
CA LYS A 38 5.55 12.60 3.01
C LYS A 38 5.69 11.09 3.06
N ASP A 39 6.91 10.61 2.89
CA ASP A 39 7.23 9.20 3.05
C ASP A 39 7.90 8.99 4.41
N ASP A 40 7.17 8.41 5.34
CA ASP A 40 7.65 8.06 6.68
C ASP A 40 7.66 6.53 6.79
N PRO A 41 8.81 5.90 7.12
CA PRO A 41 8.90 4.46 7.35
C PRO A 41 7.89 3.93 8.37
N MET A 42 7.47 4.77 9.33
CA MET A 42 6.47 4.43 10.34
C MET A 42 5.06 4.24 9.75
N PHE A 43 4.77 4.82 8.57
CA PHE A 43 3.47 4.67 7.92
C PHE A 43 3.17 3.22 7.55
N ASP A 44 4.16 2.43 7.14
CA ASP A 44 3.91 1.02 6.83
C ASP A 44 3.56 0.22 8.09
N SER A 45 4.28 0.42 9.18
CA SER A 45 4.00 -0.23 10.48
C SER A 45 2.59 0.13 10.96
N ILE A 46 2.23 1.41 10.98
CA ILE A 46 0.89 1.86 11.41
C ILE A 46 -0.21 1.28 10.50
N MET A 47 0.02 1.23 9.19
CA MET A 47 -0.95 0.69 8.24
C MET A 47 -1.14 -0.82 8.40
N VAL A 48 -0.14 -1.58 8.85
CA VAL A 48 -0.30 -3.00 9.17
C VAL A 48 -1.25 -3.18 10.34
N HIS A 49 -1.05 -2.46 11.45
CA HIS A 49 -1.89 -2.57 12.64
C HIS A 49 -3.32 -2.06 12.38
N ALA A 50 -3.48 -0.88 11.78
CA ALA A 50 -4.80 -0.32 11.47
C ALA A 50 -5.64 -1.25 10.58
N ARG A 51 -5.01 -1.96 9.64
CA ARG A 51 -5.68 -2.95 8.79
C ARG A 51 -6.07 -4.22 9.55
N SER A 52 -5.30 -4.64 10.56
CA SER A 52 -5.70 -5.79 11.39
C SER A 52 -7.00 -5.49 12.12
N VAL A 53 -7.09 -4.32 12.76
CA VAL A 53 -8.29 -3.85 13.47
C VAL A 53 -9.51 -3.85 12.55
N LEU A 54 -9.35 -3.36 11.31
CA LEU A 54 -10.44 -3.31 10.33
C LEU A 54 -10.87 -4.71 9.86
N ARG A 55 -9.89 -5.60 9.63
CA ARG A 55 -10.16 -6.99 9.24
C ARG A 55 -10.91 -7.74 10.35
N GLU A 56 -10.51 -7.56 11.60
CA GLU A 56 -11.18 -8.14 12.77
C GLU A 56 -12.60 -7.62 12.94
N ALA A 57 -12.85 -6.35 12.59
CA ALA A 57 -14.17 -5.76 12.54
C ALA A 57 -15.02 -6.17 11.32
N GLY A 58 -14.51 -7.04 10.44
CA GLY A 58 -15.19 -7.45 9.20
C GLY A 58 -15.27 -6.36 8.13
N LEU A 59 -14.57 -5.23 8.33
CA LEU A 59 -14.51 -4.12 7.41
C LEU A 59 -13.30 -4.29 6.48
N ASN A 60 -13.55 -4.68 5.23
CA ASN A 60 -12.54 -4.59 4.20
C ASN A 60 -12.58 -3.16 3.64
N ILE A 61 -11.70 -2.29 4.12
CA ILE A 61 -11.40 -1.06 3.38
C ILE A 61 -10.69 -1.52 2.11
N ASP A 62 -11.35 -1.35 0.96
CA ASP A 62 -10.72 -1.50 -0.33
C ASP A 62 -9.43 -0.68 -0.32
N ARG A 63 -8.29 -1.37 -0.46
CA ARG A 63 -6.98 -0.72 -0.53
C ARG A 63 -7.13 0.46 -1.47
N LEU A 64 -6.84 1.69 -1.03
CA LEU A 64 -6.66 2.77 -1.98
C LEU A 64 -5.62 2.24 -2.97
N PRO A 65 -5.96 2.14 -4.26
CA PRO A 65 -5.09 1.48 -5.21
C PRO A 65 -3.74 2.18 -5.12
N SER A 66 -2.68 1.40 -4.86
CA SER A 66 -1.31 1.91 -4.87
C SER A 66 -1.11 2.72 -6.15
N VAL A 67 -0.18 3.68 -6.15
CA VAL A 67 0.06 4.49 -7.37
C VAL A 67 0.29 3.58 -8.59
N LYS A 68 0.98 2.45 -8.39
CA LYS A 68 1.09 1.38 -9.37
C LYS A 68 -0.26 0.81 -9.82
N ARG A 69 -1.18 0.49 -8.91
CA ARG A 69 -2.51 -0.03 -9.26
C ARG A 69 -3.36 1.02 -9.99
N ARG A 70 -3.22 2.31 -9.67
CA ARG A 70 -3.81 3.41 -10.45
C ARG A 70 -3.21 3.53 -11.85
N PHE A 71 -1.89 3.38 -11.96
CA PHE A 71 -1.21 3.32 -13.25
C PHE A 71 -1.71 2.14 -14.12
N CYS A 72 -2.00 0.99 -13.50
CA CYS A 72 -2.53 -0.18 -14.21
C CYS A 72 -4.00 -0.08 -14.60
N LEU A 73 -4.78 0.82 -13.98
CA LEU A 73 -6.24 0.87 -14.10
C LEU A 73 -6.74 1.05 -15.56
N PRO A 74 -6.12 1.92 -16.38
CA PRO A 74 -6.51 2.07 -17.79
C PRO A 74 -6.25 0.85 -18.67
N PHE A 75 -5.44 -0.11 -18.20
CA PHE A 75 -5.01 -1.29 -18.96
C PHE A 75 -5.55 -2.59 -18.36
N GLU A 76 -6.49 -2.52 -17.40
CA GLU A 76 -7.01 -3.68 -16.67
C GLU A 76 -7.56 -4.78 -17.60
N ASP A 77 -8.17 -4.40 -18.72
CA ASP A 77 -8.67 -5.28 -19.78
C ASP A 77 -7.57 -6.06 -20.50
N LEU A 78 -6.35 -5.51 -20.56
CA LEU A 78 -5.18 -6.15 -21.15
C LEU A 78 -4.35 -6.92 -20.11
N LEU A 79 -4.53 -6.63 -18.82
CA LEU A 79 -3.66 -7.11 -17.74
C LEU A 79 -4.14 -8.42 -17.12
N VAL A 80 -3.38 -9.49 -17.34
CA VAL A 80 -3.67 -10.83 -16.80
C VAL A 80 -2.76 -11.21 -15.65
N THR A 81 -3.29 -12.00 -14.72
CA THR A 81 -2.56 -12.55 -13.56
C THR A 81 -2.34 -14.05 -13.74
N GLY A 82 -1.14 -14.54 -13.41
CA GLY A 82 -0.81 -15.97 -13.43
C GLY A 82 0.25 -16.33 -14.47
N ARG A 83 0.60 -17.62 -14.54
CA ARG A 83 1.59 -18.12 -15.50
C ARG A 83 0.94 -18.27 -16.87
N GLN A 84 1.40 -17.49 -17.84
CA GLN A 84 1.06 -17.73 -19.25
C GLN A 84 2.05 -18.75 -19.80
N PHE A 85 1.53 -19.83 -20.38
CA PHE A 85 2.36 -20.85 -21.05
C PHE A 85 2.86 -20.36 -22.41
N GLU A 86 2.16 -19.40 -23.02
CA GLU A 86 2.46 -18.81 -24.32
C GLU A 86 2.09 -17.32 -24.35
N LYS A 87 2.66 -16.55 -25.29
CA LYS A 87 2.33 -15.13 -25.47
C LYS A 87 1.07 -14.98 -26.31
N TYR A 88 0.01 -14.46 -25.70
CA TYR A 88 -1.25 -14.13 -26.38
C TYR A 88 -1.28 -12.66 -26.79
N LYS A 89 -1.65 -12.38 -28.05
CA LYS A 89 -1.86 -11.01 -28.52
C LYS A 89 -2.94 -10.33 -27.68
N GLY A 90 -2.68 -9.10 -27.24
CA GLY A 90 -3.60 -8.32 -26.42
C GLY A 90 -3.61 -8.69 -24.93
N GLN A 91 -2.76 -9.61 -24.47
CA GLN A 91 -2.61 -9.91 -23.04
C GLN A 91 -1.22 -9.56 -22.55
N ILE A 92 -1.18 -8.85 -21.43
CA ILE A 92 0.04 -8.41 -20.76
C ILE A 92 0.04 -9.02 -19.36
N ASN A 93 1.07 -9.78 -19.05
CA ASN A 93 1.21 -10.32 -17.71
C ASN A 93 1.49 -9.19 -16.70
N ARG A 94 0.74 -9.14 -15.59
CA ARG A 94 0.96 -8.14 -14.53
C ARG A 94 2.36 -8.16 -13.94
N SER A 95 3.02 -9.31 -13.94
CA SER A 95 4.42 -9.42 -13.48
C SER A 95 5.37 -8.60 -14.36
N SER A 96 5.07 -8.45 -15.66
CA SER A 96 5.86 -7.65 -16.60
C SER A 96 5.77 -6.14 -16.35
N ILE A 97 4.79 -5.68 -15.55
CA ILE A 97 4.67 -4.28 -15.15
C ILE A 97 5.66 -3.93 -14.02
N GLN A 98 6.11 -4.92 -13.23
CA GLN A 98 7.01 -4.65 -12.09
C GLN A 98 8.34 -4.01 -12.52
N PRO A 99 9.07 -4.51 -13.53
CA PRO A 99 10.32 -3.89 -13.98
C PRO A 99 10.13 -2.47 -14.55
N ILE A 100 9.04 -2.24 -15.28
CA ILE A 100 8.70 -0.90 -15.81
C ILE A 100 8.45 0.07 -14.66
N TRP A 101 7.68 -0.38 -13.66
CA TRP A 101 7.38 0.43 -12.48
C TRP A 101 8.64 0.79 -11.69
N GLU A 102 9.56 -0.16 -11.50
CA GLU A 102 10.84 0.08 -10.85
C GLU A 102 11.72 1.06 -11.61
N TRP A 103 11.74 0.98 -12.95
CA TRP A 103 12.45 1.94 -13.79
C TRP A 103 11.84 3.34 -13.69
N LEU A 104 10.53 3.49 -13.80
CA LEU A 104 9.84 4.78 -13.63
C LEU A 104 10.19 5.42 -12.28
N HIS A 105 10.19 4.61 -11.23
CA HIS A 105 10.52 5.09 -9.88
C HIS A 105 11.98 5.52 -9.74
N LYS A 106 12.91 4.85 -10.44
CA LYS A 106 14.34 5.20 -10.38
C LYS A 106 14.72 6.34 -11.32
N SER A 107 14.02 6.49 -12.44
CA SER A 107 14.42 7.38 -13.53
C SER A 107 13.61 8.66 -13.62
N LEU A 108 12.36 8.70 -13.14
CA LEU A 108 11.52 9.90 -13.19
C LEU A 108 11.29 10.52 -11.81
N LEU A 109 11.24 9.72 -10.74
CA LEU A 109 11.06 10.23 -9.37
C LEU A 109 12.39 10.63 -8.69
N ALA A 110 13.53 10.33 -9.29
CA ALA A 110 14.83 10.78 -8.81
C ALA A 110 15.20 12.21 -9.29
N ASP A 111 14.48 12.73 -10.29
CA ASP A 111 14.72 14.06 -10.89
C ASP A 111 13.84 15.18 -10.28
N GLU A 112 12.93 14.83 -9.37
CA GLU A 112 12.03 15.78 -8.66
C GLU A 112 12.34 15.92 -7.15
N LEU A 113 13.54 15.55 -6.70
CA LEU A 113 14.02 15.77 -5.32
C LEU A 113 15.25 16.69 -5.27
#